data_AF-A0A512HAW0-F1
#
_entry.id   AF-A0A512HAW0-F1
#
_cell.length_a   1.000
_cell.length_b   1.000
_cell.length_c   1.000
_cell.angle_alpha   90.00
_cell.angle_beta   90.00
_cell.angle_gamma   90.00
#
_symmetry.space_group_name_H-M   'P 1'
#
loop_
_entity.id
_entity.type
_entity.pdbx_description
1 polymer ?
#
loop_
_entity_poly.entity_id
_entity_poly.type
_entity_poly.pdbx_seq_one_letter_code
_entity_poly.pdbx_strand_id
1 'polypeptide(L)'
;MPGLEAVAPKLQKLLPLLGSDKDGEVLATVAAIRRTLDGAGANLHDLARALAAPRGAPSRSSDDDAGLIDALLGGDFDLTDWERDFVSSLSRLVAKGKRLSPKQRATLQGIAEECGL
;
A
#
# COMPACT_ATOMS: atom_id res chain seq x y z
N MET A 1 -5.34 -11.00 6.13
CA MET A 1 -4.01 -11.20 6.74
C MET A 1 -3.53 -9.85 7.24
N PRO A 2 -3.36 -9.64 8.55
CA PRO A 2 -2.85 -8.37 9.06
C PRO A 2 -1.38 -8.22 8.63
N GLY A 3 -1.05 -7.14 7.91
CA GLY A 3 0.31 -6.87 7.44
C GLY A 3 1.23 -6.32 8.53
N LEU A 4 2.39 -5.82 8.12
CA LEU A 4 3.44 -5.25 8.98
C LEU A 4 2.91 -4.21 10.00
N GLU A 5 1.90 -3.44 9.62
CA GLU A 5 1.15 -2.48 10.46
C GLU A 5 0.77 -3.06 11.83
N ALA A 6 0.26 -4.30 11.86
CA ALA A 6 -0.26 -4.92 13.08
C ALA A 6 0.82 -5.24 14.12
N VAL A 7 2.09 -5.29 13.68
CA VAL A 7 3.23 -5.57 14.55
C VAL A 7 4.19 -4.40 14.69
N ALA A 8 3.92 -3.26 14.04
CA ALA A 8 4.73 -2.06 14.12
C ALA A 8 5.01 -1.59 15.57
N PRO A 9 4.03 -1.58 16.51
CA PRO A 9 4.31 -1.19 17.89
C PRO A 9 5.28 -2.12 18.62
N LYS A 10 5.31 -3.42 18.26
CA LYS A 10 6.25 -4.40 18.83
C LYS A 10 7.64 -4.21 18.24
N LEU A 11 7.72 -4.02 16.92
CA LEU A 11 8.98 -3.78 16.22
C LEU A 11 9.67 -2.49 16.70
N GLN A 12 8.90 -1.43 16.99
CA GLN A 12 9.44 -0.19 17.55
C GLN A 12 10.19 -0.39 18.87
N LYS A 13 9.80 -1.37 19.69
CA LYS A 13 10.47 -1.70 20.95
C LYS A 13 11.67 -2.63 20.78
N LEU A 14 11.63 -3.50 19.77
CA LEU A 14 12.68 -4.49 19.51
C LEU A 14 13.86 -3.90 18.73
N LEU A 15 13.61 -3.02 17.75
CA LEU A 15 14.66 -2.46 16.91
C LEU A 15 15.79 -1.75 17.68
N PRO A 16 15.52 -0.95 18.74
CA PRO A 16 16.58 -0.35 19.54
C PRO A 16 17.48 -1.37 20.26
N LEU A 17 16.95 -2.54 20.62
CA LEU A 17 17.71 -3.58 21.33
C LEU A 17 18.78 -4.25 20.45
N LEU A 18 18.73 -4.04 19.14
CA LEU A 18 19.79 -4.45 18.22
C LEU A 18 21.09 -3.65 18.44
N GLY A 19 21.03 -2.52 19.14
CA GLY A 19 22.20 -1.73 19.53
C GLY A 19 22.81 -2.11 20.87
N SER A 20 22.43 -3.25 21.48
CA SER A 20 23.03 -3.73 22.74
C SER A 20 24.49 -4.17 22.54
N ASP A 21 25.34 -3.92 23.54
CA ASP A 21 26.74 -4.37 23.58
C ASP A 21 26.89 -5.87 23.90
N LYS A 22 25.79 -6.57 24.14
CA LYS A 22 25.80 -8.01 24.45
C LYS A 22 25.29 -8.81 23.25
N ASP A 23 26.18 -9.59 22.64
CA ASP A 23 25.85 -10.45 21.49
C ASP A 23 24.63 -11.35 21.74
N GLY A 24 24.50 -11.88 22.95
CA GLY A 24 23.34 -12.71 23.32
C GLY A 24 22.01 -11.96 23.28
N GLU A 25 22.00 -10.67 23.64
CA GLU A 25 20.81 -9.82 23.56
C GLU A 25 20.49 -9.46 22.12
N VAL A 26 21.50 -9.20 21.29
CA VAL A 26 21.32 -8.94 19.84
C VAL A 26 20.71 -10.17 19.15
N LEU A 27 21.29 -11.35 19.34
CA LEU A 27 20.78 -12.59 18.73
C LEU A 27 19.36 -12.93 19.19
N ALA A 28 19.07 -12.76 20.48
CA ALA A 28 17.72 -12.96 21.02
C ALA A 28 16.72 -11.96 20.41
N THR A 29 17.14 -10.71 20.21
CA THR A 29 16.32 -9.66 19.59
C THR A 29 16.03 -9.96 18.13
N VAL A 30 17.03 -10.38 17.35
CA VAL A 30 16.84 -10.81 15.95
C VAL A 30 15.83 -11.96 15.87
N ALA A 31 15.95 -12.96 16.75
CA ALA A 31 15.01 -14.07 16.81
C ALA A 31 13.58 -13.63 17.21
N ALA A 32 13.46 -12.65 18.12
CA ALA A 32 12.17 -12.07 18.48
C ALA A 32 11.53 -11.29 17.33
N ILE A 33 12.31 -10.51 16.59
CA ILE A 33 11.84 -9.77 15.41
C ILE A 33 11.31 -10.74 14.35
N ARG A 34 12.07 -11.80 14.02
CA ARG A 34 11.64 -12.81 13.03
C ARG A 34 10.31 -13.45 13.42
N ARG A 35 10.18 -13.95 14.65
CA ARG A 35 8.92 -14.55 15.15
C ARG A 35 7.75 -13.56 15.09
N THR A 36 8.01 -12.29 15.40
CA THR A 36 6.97 -11.24 15.37
C THR A 36 6.47 -11.01 13.94
N LEU A 37 7.39 -10.94 12.97
CA LEU A 37 7.07 -10.78 11.55
C LEU A 37 6.34 -12.01 11.00
N ASP A 38 6.86 -13.20 11.28
CA ASP A 38 6.27 -14.47 10.84
C ASP A 38 4.83 -14.61 11.35
N GLY A 39 4.56 -14.23 12.60
CA GLY A 39 3.22 -14.21 13.18
C GLY A 39 2.23 -13.24 12.50
N ALA A 40 2.74 -12.27 11.73
CA ALA A 40 1.95 -11.34 10.91
C ALA A 40 2.01 -11.71 9.40
N GLY A 41 2.60 -12.84 9.03
CA GLY A 41 2.78 -13.22 7.62
C GLY A 41 3.69 -12.25 6.85
N ALA A 42 4.59 -11.55 7.53
CA ALA A 42 5.60 -10.67 6.95
C ALA A 42 7.01 -11.24 7.17
N ASN A 43 8.02 -10.67 6.51
CA ASN A 43 9.42 -11.02 6.71
C ASN A 43 10.34 -9.78 6.77
N LEU A 44 11.65 -10.01 6.92
CA LEU A 44 12.64 -8.93 7.00
C LEU A 44 12.74 -8.08 5.72
N HIS A 45 12.49 -8.66 4.54
CA HIS A 45 12.43 -7.89 3.29
C HIS A 45 11.21 -6.94 3.29
N ASP A 46 10.08 -7.37 3.82
CA ASP A 46 8.90 -6.52 3.94
C ASP A 46 9.14 -5.34 4.90
N LEU A 47 9.81 -5.62 6.03
CA LEU A 47 10.24 -4.58 6.96
C LEU A 47 11.23 -3.60 6.31
N ALA A 48 12.24 -4.10 5.61
CA ALA A 48 13.21 -3.25 4.91
C ALA A 48 12.53 -2.35 3.87
N ARG A 49 11.59 -2.90 3.10
CA ARG A 49 10.79 -2.14 2.11
C ARG A 49 9.96 -1.04 2.78
N ALA A 50 9.36 -1.32 3.93
CA ALA A 50 8.59 -0.33 4.67
C ALA A 50 9.46 0.79 5.25
N LEU A 51 10.68 0.46 5.72
CA LEU A 51 11.64 1.47 6.20
C LEU A 51 12.20 2.34 5.07
N ALA A 52 12.35 1.77 3.86
CA ALA A 52 12.81 2.47 2.67
C ALA A 52 11.70 3.28 1.99
N ALA A 53 10.44 3.10 2.38
CA ALA A 53 9.34 3.87 1.82
C ALA A 53 9.51 5.36 2.17
N PRO A 54 9.32 6.29 1.21
CA PRO A 54 9.41 7.72 1.50
C PRO A 54 8.40 8.09 2.58
N ARG A 55 8.86 8.68 3.69
CA ARG A 55 7.96 9.21 4.72
C ARG A 55 7.15 10.35 4.12
N GLY A 56 5.85 10.12 3.93
CA GLY A 56 4.93 11.08 3.33
C GLY A 56 4.64 10.87 1.85
N ALA A 57 5.13 9.79 1.21
CA ALA A 57 4.42 9.31 0.04
C ALA A 57 3.03 8.88 0.54
N PRO A 58 1.91 9.47 0.06
CA PRO A 58 0.61 8.93 0.37
C PRO A 58 0.67 7.45 0.01
N SER A 59 0.33 6.58 0.96
CA SER A 59 -0.02 5.21 0.64
C SER A 59 -1.13 5.34 -0.38
N ARG A 60 -0.80 5.29 -1.68
CA ARG A 60 -1.75 5.23 -2.78
C ARG A 60 -2.44 3.89 -2.65
N SER A 61 -3.37 3.86 -1.72
CA SER A 61 -4.03 2.67 -1.24
C SER A 61 -4.93 2.21 -2.37
N SER A 62 -5.21 0.92 -2.48
CA SER A 62 -6.17 0.44 -3.48
C SER A 62 -7.57 1.09 -3.32
N ASP A 63 -7.83 1.79 -2.21
CA ASP A 63 -9.01 2.64 -1.97
C ASP A 63 -9.01 3.95 -2.77
N ASP A 64 -7.85 4.53 -3.08
CA ASP A 64 -7.78 5.78 -3.87
C ASP A 64 -8.24 5.53 -5.31
N ASP A 65 -7.96 4.35 -5.86
CA ASP A 65 -8.39 3.97 -7.20
C ASP A 65 -9.93 3.88 -7.27
N ALA A 66 -10.57 3.29 -6.25
CA ALA A 66 -12.02 3.17 -6.19
C ALA A 66 -12.69 4.54 -6.03
N GLY A 67 -12.15 5.38 -5.14
CA GLY A 67 -12.62 6.76 -4.96
C GLY A 67 -12.47 7.61 -6.22
N LEU A 68 -11.36 7.48 -6.96
CA LEU A 68 -11.14 8.17 -8.24
C LEU A 68 -12.13 7.69 -9.31
N ILE A 69 -12.37 6.39 -9.40
CA ILE A 69 -13.35 5.83 -10.34
C ILE A 69 -14.75 6.38 -10.04
N ASP A 70 -15.16 6.38 -8.77
CA ASP A 70 -16.47 6.88 -8.37
C ASP A 70 -16.60 8.39 -8.59
N ALA A 71 -15.53 9.16 -8.33
CA ALA A 71 -15.49 10.60 -8.60
C ALA A 71 -15.60 10.90 -10.11
N LEU A 72 -14.89 10.16 -10.96
CA LEU A 72 -14.95 10.34 -12.41
C LEU A 72 -16.30 9.92 -13.01
N LEU A 73 -16.92 8.85 -12.49
CA LEU A 73 -18.24 8.40 -12.98
C LEU A 73 -19.40 9.24 -12.43
N GLY A 74 -19.26 9.78 -11.22
CA GLY A 74 -20.29 10.59 -10.55
C GLY A 74 -20.15 12.10 -10.77
N GLY A 75 -18.99 12.56 -11.26
CA GLY A 75 -18.70 13.96 -11.53
C GLY A 75 -19.21 14.44 -12.90
N ASP A 76 -19.31 15.76 -13.03
CA ASP A 76 -19.68 16.43 -14.28
C ASP A 76 -18.41 16.80 -15.07
N PHE A 77 -17.73 15.77 -15.58
CA PHE A 77 -16.52 15.89 -16.39
C PHE A 77 -16.80 15.53 -17.86
N ASP A 78 -16.19 16.28 -18.78
CA ASP A 78 -16.21 16.01 -20.22
C ASP A 78 -15.27 14.85 -20.58
N LEU A 79 -15.60 13.66 -20.09
CA LEU A 79 -14.92 12.42 -20.45
C LEU A 79 -15.28 12.05 -21.89
N THR A 80 -14.26 11.73 -22.68
CA THR A 80 -14.43 11.11 -24.00
C THR A 80 -15.15 9.76 -23.86
N ASP A 81 -15.76 9.29 -24.95
CA ASP A 81 -16.44 7.97 -24.99
C ASP A 81 -15.50 6.84 -24.53
N TRP A 82 -14.23 6.90 -24.95
CA TRP A 82 -13.22 5.93 -24.55
C TRP A 82 -12.89 6.01 -23.05
N GLU A 83 -12.74 7.20 -22.46
CA GLU A 83 -12.43 7.35 -21.03
C GLU A 83 -13.58 6.86 -20.17
N ARG A 84 -14.81 7.19 -20.55
CA ARG A 84 -16.01 6.72 -19.87
C ARG A 84 -16.10 5.20 -19.90
N ASP A 85 -15.86 4.59 -21.06
CA ASP A 85 -15.84 3.14 -21.20
C ASP A 85 -14.70 2.49 -20.40
N PHE A 86 -13.53 3.11 -20.40
CA PHE A 86 -12.37 2.66 -19.64
C PHE A 86 -12.65 2.68 -18.14
N VAL A 87 -13.06 3.82 -17.58
CA VAL A 87 -13.37 3.99 -16.14
C VAL A 87 -14.52 3.07 -15.72
N SER A 88 -15.57 2.94 -16.54
CA SER A 88 -16.68 1.99 -16.31
C SER A 88 -16.19 0.54 -16.25
N SER A 89 -15.25 0.16 -17.11
CA SER A 89 -14.62 -1.16 -17.06
C SER A 89 -13.84 -1.39 -15.76
N LEU A 90 -13.14 -0.35 -15.27
CA LEU A 90 -12.38 -0.41 -14.01
C LEU A 90 -13.31 -0.54 -12.81
N SER A 91 -14.43 0.20 -12.78
CA SER A 91 -15.46 0.08 -11.73
C SER A 91 -15.95 -1.37 -11.60
N ARG A 92 -16.24 -2.03 -12.73
CA ARG A 92 -16.65 -3.45 -12.72
C ARG A 92 -15.57 -4.40 -12.23
N LEU A 93 -14.28 -4.09 -12.48
CA LEU A 93 -13.16 -4.90 -12.00
C LEU A 93 -12.99 -4.74 -10.48
N VAL A 94 -13.04 -3.51 -9.98
CA VAL A 94 -12.93 -3.20 -8.56
C VAL A 94 -14.12 -3.75 -7.77
N ALA A 95 -15.35 -3.65 -8.29
CA ALA A 95 -16.54 -4.26 -7.69
C ALA A 95 -16.45 -5.80 -7.58
N LYS A 96 -15.64 -6.44 -8.43
CA LYS A 96 -15.32 -7.88 -8.35
C LYS A 96 -14.13 -8.19 -7.45
N GLY A 97 -13.63 -7.21 -6.69
CA GLY A 97 -12.48 -7.33 -5.81
C GLY A 97 -11.13 -7.48 -6.54
N LYS A 98 -11.08 -7.21 -7.85
CA LYS A 98 -9.83 -7.28 -8.62
C LYS A 98 -9.03 -6.00 -8.46
N ARG A 99 -7.71 -6.15 -8.35
CA ARG A 99 -6.77 -5.03 -8.28
C ARG A 99 -6.45 -4.49 -9.67
N LEU A 100 -6.32 -3.18 -9.79
CA LEU A 100 -5.82 -2.52 -11.00
C LEU A 100 -4.34 -2.82 -11.23
N SER A 101 -4.00 -3.09 -12.49
CA SER A 101 -2.60 -3.17 -12.92
C SER A 101 -1.92 -1.80 -12.85
N PRO A 102 -0.57 -1.74 -12.79
CA PRO A 102 0.16 -0.48 -12.77
C PRO A 102 -0.17 0.43 -13.96
N LYS A 103 -0.34 -0.15 -15.15
CA LYS A 103 -0.69 0.60 -16.37
C LYS A 103 -2.09 1.21 -16.28
N GLN A 104 -3.07 0.46 -15.77
CA GLN A 104 -4.44 0.98 -15.59
C GLN A 104 -4.48 2.11 -14.58
N ARG A 105 -3.73 2.00 -13.47
CA ARG A 105 -3.64 3.07 -12.47
C ARG A 105 -3.01 4.34 -13.05
N ALA A 106 -1.94 4.21 -13.84
CA ALA A 106 -1.33 5.35 -14.51
C ALA A 106 -2.30 6.04 -15.48
N THR A 107 -3.05 5.28 -16.28
CA THR A 107 -4.08 5.85 -17.16
C THR A 107 -5.21 6.53 -16.38
N LEU A 108 -5.71 5.90 -15.30
CA LEU A 108 -6.74 6.48 -14.44
C LEU A 108 -6.28 7.81 -13.81
N GLN A 109 -5.02 7.87 -13.38
CA GLN A 109 -4.42 9.10 -12.83
C GLN A 109 -4.30 10.20 -13.88
N GLY A 110 -3.91 9.87 -15.12
CA GLY A 110 -3.88 10.87 -16.21
C GLY A 110 -5.26 11.48 -16.47
N ILE A 111 -6.30 10.65 -16.55
CA ILE A 111 -7.69 11.12 -16.73
C ILE A 111 -8.12 12.01 -15.55
N ALA A 112 -7.80 11.60 -14.32
CA ALA A 112 -8.12 12.38 -13.12
C ALA A 112 -7.42 13.75 -13.12
N GLU A 113 -6.13 13.79 -13.47
CA GLU A 113 -5.37 15.03 -13.59
C GLU A 113 -5.95 15.98 -14.66
N GLU A 114 -6.38 15.45 -15.80
CA GLU A 114 -7.07 16.21 -16.85
C GLU A 114 -8.41 16.78 -16.39
N CYS A 115 -9.09 16.06 -15.50
CA CYS A 115 -10.34 16.48 -14.84
C CYS A 115 -10.11 17.41 -13.63
N GLY A 116 -8.86 17.59 -13.18
CA GLY A 116 -8.51 18.42 -12.02
C GLY A 116 -8.75 17.79 -10.65
N LEU A 117 -8.70 16.45 -10.56
CA LEU A 117 -8.84 15.65 -9.34
C LEU A 117 -7.51 15.28 -8.66
#